data_AF-A0A6J1LLI8-F1
#
_entry.id   AF-A0A6J1LLI8-F1
#
_cell.length_a   1.000
_cell.length_b   1.000
_cell.length_c   1.000
_cell.angle_alpha   90.00
_cell.angle_beta   90.00
_cell.angle_gamma   90.00
#
_symmetry.space_group_name_H-M   'P 1'
#
loop_
_entity.id
_entity.type
_entity.pdbx_description
1 polymer ?
#
loop_
_entity_poly.entity_id
_entity_poly.type
_entity_poly.pdbx_seq_one_letter_code
_entity_poly.pdbx_strand_id
1 'polypeptide(L)'
;MDYMTDEEAVRSVWDYYNHENGKEESKKENACTIRKRFEQKVLRLLTIHNVPYSKKDDEETYEDYLLSDDENMPNPKGIKLKQSIKTKPRDNDGDEEEEEEEEDEEDVDERIASIKNKLRQKKRPTTEKQQKRRVAKKLKRSKGVQKLLQSSAKIMKNENIKQNKLKNGGIKAESNDDGEATDSKATIQPVPLKPVFNEESKIVYSKIDFAANPGAKSKKSHQNPKEILKKLKDTRQQINELKEQGQGDKAAELQNNIAWKKAFDKIEGKKVKDDTKLLQKAIKKKKLEKRTAKKKWTERKQKVDHDIAKRQKKRQENLDKRSKDKKNKKLKKASKKGRIIPGY
;
A
#
# COMPACT_ATOMS: atom_id res chain seq x y z
N MET A 1 0.89 -22.02 -67.22
CA MET A 1 0.02 -23.10 -66.69
C MET A 1 0.82 -23.74 -65.59
N ASP A 2 0.54 -23.39 -64.35
CA ASP A 2 1.24 -23.95 -63.20
C ASP A 2 0.66 -25.34 -62.93
N TYR A 3 1.47 -26.36 -63.16
CA TYR A 3 1.09 -27.74 -62.91
C TYR A 3 1.13 -27.98 -61.40
N MET A 4 -0.02 -28.35 -60.84
CA MET A 4 -0.14 -28.76 -59.44
C MET A 4 0.85 -29.89 -59.18
N THR A 5 1.67 -29.75 -58.14
CA THR A 5 2.66 -30.78 -57.80
C THR A 5 1.98 -32.02 -57.25
N ASP A 6 2.57 -33.20 -57.46
CA ASP A 6 1.98 -34.48 -57.01
C ASP A 6 1.68 -34.48 -55.50
N GLU A 7 2.47 -33.76 -54.70
CA GLU A 7 2.25 -33.59 -53.26
C GLU A 7 0.99 -32.78 -52.94
N GLU A 8 0.68 -31.75 -53.73
CA GLU A 8 -0.50 -30.92 -53.57
C GLU A 8 -1.76 -31.64 -54.05
N ALA A 9 -1.64 -32.46 -55.10
CA ALA A 9 -2.72 -33.33 -55.56
C ALA A 9 -3.09 -34.36 -54.47
N VAL A 10 -2.10 -34.99 -53.84
CA VAL A 10 -2.33 -35.95 -52.75
C VAL A 10 -2.96 -35.28 -51.52
N ARG A 11 -2.53 -34.06 -51.15
CA ARG A 11 -3.17 -33.30 -50.07
C ARG A 11 -4.63 -32.96 -50.38
N SER A 12 -4.91 -32.50 -51.60
CA SER A 12 -6.26 -32.16 -52.04
C SER A 12 -7.20 -33.38 -52.00
N VAL A 13 -6.73 -34.54 -52.47
CA VAL A 13 -7.50 -35.80 -52.42
C VAL A 13 -7.71 -36.26 -50.98
N TRP A 14 -6.71 -36.09 -50.11
CA TRP A 14 -6.81 -36.45 -48.70
C TRP A 14 -7.77 -35.54 -47.93
N ASP A 15 -7.77 -34.24 -48.22
CA ASP A 15 -8.68 -33.25 -47.66
C ASP A 15 -10.13 -33.49 -48.13
N TYR A 16 -10.32 -33.81 -49.42
CA TYR A 16 -11.63 -34.18 -49.97
C TYR A 16 -12.18 -35.46 -49.32
N TYR A 17 -11.35 -36.50 -49.19
CA TYR A 17 -11.71 -37.76 -48.53
C TYR A 17 -12.09 -37.56 -47.05
N ASN A 18 -11.41 -36.66 -46.34
CA ASN A 18 -11.73 -36.36 -44.94
C ASN A 18 -13.04 -35.56 -44.78
N HIS A 19 -13.34 -34.66 -45.71
CA HIS A 19 -14.58 -33.89 -45.74
C HIS A 19 -15.80 -34.79 -46.08
N GLU A 20 -15.66 -35.70 -47.04
CA GLU A 20 -16.73 -36.60 -47.48
C GLU A 20 -17.06 -37.70 -46.44
N ASN A 21 -16.06 -38.15 -45.68
CA ASN A 21 -16.24 -39.15 -44.62
C ASN A 21 -16.57 -38.56 -43.24
N GLY A 22 -16.85 -37.26 -43.14
CA GLY A 22 -17.23 -36.62 -41.87
C GLY A 22 -16.19 -36.75 -40.76
N LYS A 23 -14.92 -37.01 -41.11
CA LYS A 23 -13.79 -37.08 -40.18
C LYS A 23 -13.18 -35.72 -39.88
N GLU A 24 -13.98 -34.65 -39.97
CA GLU A 24 -13.69 -33.46 -39.19
C GLU A 24 -14.01 -33.76 -37.72
N GLU A 25 -13.09 -34.46 -37.05
CA GLU A 25 -12.91 -34.18 -35.64
C GLU A 25 -12.53 -32.71 -35.56
N SER A 26 -13.54 -31.85 -35.32
CA SER A 26 -13.30 -30.50 -34.84
C SER A 26 -12.41 -30.66 -33.61
N LYS A 27 -11.11 -30.45 -33.81
CA LYS A 27 -10.15 -30.44 -32.71
C LYS A 27 -10.66 -29.32 -31.83
N LYS A 28 -11.38 -29.66 -30.75
CA LYS A 28 -11.90 -28.70 -29.77
C LYS A 28 -10.71 -27.85 -29.42
N GLU A 29 -10.69 -26.64 -29.95
CA GLU A 29 -9.49 -25.81 -29.84
C GLU A 29 -9.28 -25.61 -28.36
N ASN A 30 -8.15 -26.10 -27.85
CA ASN A 30 -7.82 -25.97 -26.45
C ASN A 30 -7.97 -24.49 -26.09
N ALA A 31 -8.57 -24.17 -24.94
CA ALA A 31 -8.81 -22.76 -24.58
C ALA A 31 -7.51 -21.90 -24.66
N CYS A 32 -6.35 -22.55 -24.51
CA CYS A 32 -5.03 -21.98 -24.75
C CYS A 32 -4.78 -21.54 -26.21
N THR A 33 -5.18 -22.32 -27.21
CA THR A 33 -5.01 -21.98 -28.63
C THR A 33 -5.97 -20.87 -29.07
N ILE A 34 -7.22 -20.90 -28.58
CA ILE A 34 -8.20 -19.84 -28.81
C ILE A 34 -7.68 -18.52 -28.25
N ARG A 35 -7.17 -18.55 -27.00
CA ARG A 35 -6.58 -17.39 -26.35
C ARG A 35 -5.38 -16.86 -27.11
N LYS A 36 -4.44 -17.73 -27.53
CA LYS A 36 -3.26 -17.32 -28.31
C LYS A 36 -3.63 -16.67 -29.64
N ARG A 37 -4.62 -17.20 -30.35
CA ARG A 37 -5.13 -16.59 -31.60
C ARG A 37 -5.79 -15.24 -31.35
N PHE A 38 -6.56 -15.12 -30.27
CA PHE A 38 -7.16 -13.86 -29.86
C PHE A 38 -6.09 -12.80 -29.52
N GLU A 39 -5.08 -13.17 -28.73
CA GLU A 39 -3.95 -12.30 -28.38
C GLU A 39 -3.19 -11.84 -29.64
N GLN A 40 -2.94 -12.73 -30.60
CA GLN A 40 -2.32 -12.37 -31.89
C GLN A 40 -3.19 -11.43 -32.73
N LYS A 41 -4.51 -11.62 -32.75
CA LYS A 41 -5.45 -10.74 -33.47
C LYS A 41 -5.50 -9.34 -32.84
N VAL A 42 -5.46 -9.26 -31.51
CA VAL A 42 -5.41 -8.00 -30.76
C VAL A 42 -4.10 -7.27 -31.04
N LEU A 43 -2.96 -7.94 -30.97
CA LEU A 43 -1.64 -7.37 -31.31
C LEU A 43 -1.61 -6.82 -32.73
N ARG A 44 -2.10 -7.59 -33.71
CA ARG A 44 -2.17 -7.15 -35.11
C ARG A 44 -3.01 -5.88 -35.27
N LEU A 45 -4.16 -5.79 -34.59
CA LEU A 45 -5.01 -4.59 -34.61
C LEU A 45 -4.32 -3.38 -33.97
N LEU A 46 -3.67 -3.57 -32.81
CA LEU A 46 -2.91 -2.50 -32.13
C LEU A 46 -1.79 -1.95 -33.01
N THR A 47 -1.09 -2.83 -33.73
CA THR A 47 -0.04 -2.45 -34.69
C THR A 47 -0.61 -1.72 -35.91
N ILE A 48 -1.70 -2.21 -36.51
CA ILE A 48 -2.35 -1.57 -37.67
C ILE A 48 -2.83 -0.16 -37.32
N HIS A 49 -3.38 0.02 -36.11
CA HIS A 49 -3.94 1.30 -35.67
C HIS A 49 -2.92 2.24 -34.98
N ASN A 50 -1.63 1.90 -35.04
CA ASN A 50 -0.52 2.72 -34.51
C ASN A 50 -0.77 3.23 -33.09
N VAL A 51 -1.33 2.37 -32.24
CA VAL A 51 -1.58 2.70 -30.84
C VAL A 51 -0.22 2.86 -30.13
N PRO A 52 0.04 3.98 -29.41
CA PRO A 52 1.36 4.42 -28.94
C PRO A 52 2.08 3.51 -27.92
N TYR A 53 1.62 2.28 -27.72
CA TYR A 53 2.22 1.28 -26.83
C TYR A 53 2.60 -0.03 -27.56
N SER A 54 2.50 -0.08 -28.90
CA SER A 54 2.65 -1.32 -29.68
C SER A 54 4.06 -1.56 -30.25
N LYS A 55 5.00 -0.62 -30.14
CA LYS A 55 6.36 -0.84 -30.65
C LYS A 55 7.15 -1.63 -29.63
N LYS A 56 7.82 -2.70 -30.08
CA LYS A 56 8.71 -3.54 -29.24
C LYS A 56 9.81 -2.72 -28.55
N ASP A 57 10.20 -1.60 -29.16
CA ASP A 57 11.20 -0.69 -28.60
C ASP A 57 10.70 0.02 -27.32
N ASP A 58 9.38 0.13 -27.12
CA ASP A 58 8.77 0.71 -25.92
C ASP A 58 8.59 -0.32 -24.80
N GLU A 59 8.76 -1.62 -25.08
CA GLU A 59 8.75 -2.69 -24.08
C GLU A 59 9.97 -2.57 -23.16
N GLU A 60 11.12 -2.15 -23.71
CA GLU A 60 12.32 -1.74 -22.98
C GLU A 60 12.08 -0.51 -22.08
N THR A 61 11.22 0.41 -22.53
CA THR A 61 10.82 1.59 -21.74
C THR A 61 9.86 1.22 -20.61
N TYR A 62 9.06 0.16 -20.78
CA TYR A 62 8.16 -0.34 -19.74
C TYR A 62 8.92 -1.13 -18.65
N GLU A 63 9.93 -1.91 -19.05
CA GLU A 63 10.87 -2.61 -18.15
C GLU A 63 11.67 -1.63 -17.27
N ASP A 64 12.07 -0.45 -17.79
CA ASP A 64 12.75 0.60 -16.99
C ASP A 64 11.83 1.27 -15.93
N TYR A 65 10.51 1.21 -16.13
CA TYR A 65 9.51 1.71 -15.16
C TYR A 65 9.04 0.66 -14.14
N LEU A 66 9.27 -0.62 -14.41
CA LEU A 66 9.14 -1.70 -13.44
C LEU A 66 10.41 -1.73 -12.61
N LEU A 67 10.30 -1.34 -11.33
CA LEU A 67 11.39 -1.54 -10.38
C LEU A 67 11.87 -3.00 -10.45
N SER A 68 13.09 -3.19 -10.93
CA SER A 68 13.84 -4.44 -10.87
C SER A 68 13.91 -4.87 -9.41
N ASP A 69 13.07 -5.81 -9.01
CA ASP A 69 13.28 -6.67 -7.86
C ASP A 69 14.16 -7.83 -8.39
N ASP A 70 15.40 -7.94 -7.92
CA ASP A 70 16.52 -8.83 -8.36
C ASP A 70 17.18 -8.40 -9.69
N GLU A 71 18.47 -8.03 -9.79
CA GLU A 71 19.68 -8.69 -9.28
C GLU A 71 20.78 -7.65 -8.99
N ASN A 72 21.04 -7.32 -7.73
CA ASN A 72 22.39 -6.98 -7.26
C ASN A 72 22.46 -7.09 -5.74
N MET A 73 22.51 -8.33 -5.23
CA MET A 73 22.97 -8.59 -3.88
C MET A 73 24.51 -8.61 -3.87
N PRO A 74 25.20 -7.64 -3.24
CA PRO A 74 26.46 -7.95 -2.60
C PRO A 74 26.13 -8.76 -1.33
N ASN A 75 26.40 -10.05 -1.42
CA ASN A 75 26.36 -11.03 -0.33
C ASN A 75 26.78 -10.42 1.03
N PRO A 76 25.95 -10.43 2.10
CA PRO A 76 26.36 -9.87 3.38
C PRO A 76 27.29 -10.87 4.07
N LYS A 77 28.60 -10.77 3.81
CA LYS A 77 29.62 -11.32 4.70
C LYS A 77 29.36 -10.76 6.10
N GLY A 78 29.31 -11.66 7.08
CA GLY A 78 28.92 -11.38 8.46
C GLY A 78 29.62 -10.15 9.04
N ILE A 79 28.81 -9.25 9.60
CA ILE A 79 29.28 -8.15 10.42
C ILE A 79 29.70 -8.75 11.76
N LYS A 80 30.99 -9.13 11.86
CA LYS A 80 31.66 -9.32 13.14
C LYS A 80 31.77 -7.95 13.82
N LEU A 81 31.19 -7.86 15.01
CA LEU A 81 31.28 -6.73 15.91
C LEU A 81 32.75 -6.55 16.32
N LYS A 82 33.42 -5.50 15.84
CA LYS A 82 34.76 -5.13 16.30
C LYS A 82 34.64 -4.56 17.72
N GLN A 83 34.97 -5.35 18.73
CA GLN A 83 35.44 -4.83 20.01
C GLN A 83 36.95 -4.62 19.89
N SER A 84 37.37 -3.38 20.10
CA SER A 84 38.78 -3.00 20.18
C SER A 84 39.30 -3.25 21.60
N ILE A 85 40.16 -4.24 21.76
CA ILE A 85 41.13 -4.28 22.86
C ILE A 85 42.50 -4.45 22.23
N LYS A 86 43.43 -3.62 22.72
CA LYS A 86 44.76 -3.36 22.18
C LYS A 86 45.74 -4.03 23.15
N THR A 87 46.42 -5.09 22.73
CA THR A 87 47.58 -5.64 23.44
C THR A 87 48.64 -6.08 22.41
N LYS A 88 49.90 -5.81 22.76
CA LYS A 88 51.12 -6.00 21.95
C LYS A 88 51.56 -7.47 21.92
N PRO A 89 52.41 -7.91 20.97
CA PRO A 89 52.87 -9.29 20.90
C PRO A 89 54.06 -9.54 21.84
N ARG A 90 54.10 -10.73 22.43
CA ARG A 90 55.31 -11.35 22.98
C ARG A 90 55.19 -12.86 22.77
N ASP A 91 56.23 -13.44 22.20
CA ASP A 91 56.37 -14.85 21.86
C ASP A 91 56.36 -15.76 23.10
N ASN A 92 55.81 -16.98 22.99
CA ASN A 92 56.43 -18.29 23.28
C ASN A 92 55.43 -19.37 23.76
N ASP A 93 55.46 -20.52 23.09
CA ASP A 93 55.18 -21.94 23.43
C ASP A 93 54.24 -22.35 24.59
N GLY A 94 53.39 -23.36 24.32
CA GLY A 94 52.97 -24.37 25.30
C GLY A 94 51.50 -24.77 25.26
N ASP A 95 51.21 -25.99 24.78
CA ASP A 95 49.95 -26.73 24.96
C ASP A 95 49.65 -26.90 26.47
N GLU A 96 48.44 -26.51 26.91
CA GLU A 96 47.65 -27.01 28.07
C GLU A 96 46.64 -25.93 28.55
N GLU A 97 45.59 -25.64 27.76
CA GLU A 97 44.48 -24.73 28.17
C GLU A 97 43.14 -25.24 27.63
N GLU A 98 42.57 -26.29 28.23
CA GLU A 98 41.15 -26.66 28.02
C GLU A 98 40.36 -26.81 29.34
N GLU A 99 41.00 -26.78 30.52
CA GLU A 99 40.30 -26.90 31.81
C GLU A 99 40.08 -25.56 32.55
N GLU A 100 40.82 -24.49 32.26
CA GLU A 100 40.63 -23.18 32.93
C GLU A 100 39.50 -22.31 32.32
N GLU A 101 39.10 -22.53 31.06
CA GLU A 101 38.07 -21.70 30.41
C GLU A 101 36.63 -22.00 30.90
N GLU A 102 36.34 -23.20 31.44
CA GLU A 102 35.00 -23.52 31.95
C GLU A 102 34.74 -22.92 33.35
N GLU A 103 35.76 -22.80 34.21
CA GLU A 103 35.61 -22.16 35.53
C GLU A 103 35.33 -20.66 35.42
N ASP A 104 35.96 -19.98 34.45
CA ASP A 104 35.79 -18.54 34.22
C ASP A 104 34.40 -18.18 33.63
N GLU A 105 33.77 -19.08 32.85
CA GLU A 105 32.42 -18.85 32.30
C GLU A 105 31.31 -18.99 33.36
N GLU A 106 31.44 -19.93 34.29
CA GLU A 106 30.51 -20.11 35.41
C GLU A 106 30.48 -18.87 36.33
N ASP A 107 31.66 -18.31 36.63
CA ASP A 107 31.82 -17.13 37.48
C ASP A 107 31.19 -15.86 36.86
N VAL A 108 31.22 -15.73 35.53
CA VAL A 108 30.58 -14.62 34.81
C VAL A 108 29.06 -14.73 34.87
N ASP A 109 28.52 -15.93 34.72
CA ASP A 109 27.07 -16.17 34.77
C ASP A 109 26.50 -16.01 36.18
N GLU A 110 27.24 -16.46 37.21
CA GLU A 110 26.92 -16.20 38.61
C GLU A 110 26.93 -14.70 38.95
N ARG A 111 27.93 -13.98 38.42
CA ARG A 111 28.01 -12.52 38.57
C ARG A 111 26.85 -11.81 37.87
N ILE A 112 26.43 -12.25 36.69
CA ILE A 112 25.25 -11.73 35.98
C ILE A 112 23.96 -12.04 36.75
N ALA A 113 23.83 -13.24 37.32
CA ALA A 113 22.68 -13.63 38.14
C ALA A 113 22.58 -12.76 39.40
N SER A 114 23.70 -12.50 40.08
CA SER A 114 23.80 -11.62 41.24
C SER A 114 23.40 -10.17 40.91
N ILE A 115 23.84 -9.65 39.76
CA ILE A 115 23.46 -8.30 39.28
C ILE A 115 21.96 -8.23 38.97
N LYS A 116 21.38 -9.23 38.29
CA LYS A 116 19.94 -9.30 38.00
C LYS A 116 19.11 -9.38 39.29
N ASN A 117 19.57 -10.13 40.29
CA ASN A 117 18.87 -10.26 41.55
C ASN A 117 18.95 -8.95 42.37
N LYS A 118 20.12 -8.28 42.41
CA LYS A 118 20.26 -6.93 42.99
C LYS A 118 19.38 -5.89 42.29
N LEU A 119 19.16 -6.00 40.98
CA LEU A 119 18.22 -5.13 40.24
C LEU A 119 16.74 -5.42 40.56
N ARG A 120 16.36 -6.68 40.83
CA ARG A 120 15.00 -7.06 41.25
C ARG A 120 14.70 -6.60 42.66
N GLN A 121 15.66 -6.69 43.59
CA GLN A 121 15.52 -6.23 44.97
C GLN A 121 15.43 -4.69 45.09
N LYS A 122 16.01 -3.93 44.15
CA LYS A 122 15.85 -2.45 44.09
C LYS A 122 14.44 -1.99 43.68
N LYS A 123 13.54 -2.88 43.24
CA LYS A 123 12.12 -2.55 43.03
C LYS A 123 11.33 -3.00 44.25
N ARG A 124 11.16 -2.08 45.22
CA ARG A 124 10.28 -2.24 46.38
C ARG A 124 8.94 -2.89 45.97
N PRO A 125 8.37 -3.81 46.78
CA PRO A 125 7.05 -4.36 46.51
C PRO A 125 6.06 -3.19 46.40
N THR A 126 5.46 -3.02 45.22
CA THR A 126 4.55 -1.91 44.98
C THR A 126 3.32 -2.14 45.84
N THR A 127 3.02 -1.25 46.79
CA THR A 127 1.80 -1.30 47.60
C THR A 127 0.58 -1.55 46.72
N GLU A 128 -0.41 -2.31 47.19
CA GLU A 128 -1.61 -2.70 46.42
C GLU A 128 -2.27 -1.48 45.74
N LYS A 129 -2.24 -0.33 46.42
CA LYS A 129 -2.70 0.98 45.90
C LYS A 129 -1.96 1.42 44.63
N GLN A 130 -0.65 1.22 44.52
CA GLN A 130 0.13 1.50 43.32
C GLN A 130 -0.17 0.51 42.19
N GLN A 131 -0.40 -0.78 42.50
CA GLN A 131 -0.81 -1.76 41.50
C GLN A 131 -2.18 -1.42 40.91
N LYS A 132 -3.17 -1.11 41.77
CA LYS A 132 -4.50 -0.62 41.35
C LYS A 132 -4.39 0.64 40.48
N ARG A 133 -3.50 1.59 40.84
CA ARG A 133 -3.27 2.81 40.03
C ARG A 133 -2.66 2.51 38.66
N ARG A 134 -1.76 1.52 38.56
CA ARG A 134 -1.16 1.09 37.29
C ARG A 134 -2.16 0.32 36.42
N VAL A 135 -2.96 -0.56 37.01
CA VAL A 135 -4.05 -1.27 36.33
C VAL A 135 -5.08 -0.29 35.80
N ALA A 136 -5.53 0.67 36.62
CA ALA A 136 -6.44 1.72 36.19
C ALA A 136 -5.85 2.60 35.07
N LYS A 137 -4.55 2.93 35.13
CA LYS A 137 -3.88 3.70 34.06
C LYS A 137 -3.74 2.89 32.76
N LYS A 138 -3.48 1.58 32.85
CA LYS A 138 -3.48 0.67 31.68
C LYS A 138 -4.88 0.50 31.09
N LEU A 139 -5.91 0.39 31.93
CA LEU A 139 -7.31 0.27 31.51
C LEU A 139 -7.79 1.56 30.82
N LYS A 140 -7.44 2.74 31.35
CA LYS A 140 -7.72 4.05 30.72
C LYS A 140 -6.97 4.26 29.40
N ARG A 141 -5.79 3.65 29.24
CA ARG A 141 -5.01 3.67 27.98
C ARG A 141 -5.43 2.57 27.00
N SER A 142 -6.32 1.66 27.41
CA SER A 142 -6.82 0.64 26.50
C SER A 142 -7.66 1.31 25.42
N LYS A 143 -7.42 0.91 24.17
CA LYS A 143 -8.06 1.47 22.98
C LYS A 143 -9.59 1.29 22.99
N GLY A 144 -10.08 0.29 23.73
CA GLY A 144 -11.51 0.04 23.95
C GLY A 144 -12.16 1.10 24.85
N VAL A 145 -11.56 1.40 26.01
CA VAL A 145 -12.07 2.43 26.92
C VAL A 145 -12.02 3.82 26.29
N GLN A 146 -10.97 4.13 25.53
CA GLN A 146 -10.88 5.40 24.80
C GLN A 146 -11.97 5.55 23.74
N LYS A 147 -12.32 4.46 23.02
CA LYS A 147 -13.44 4.46 22.08
C LYS A 147 -14.78 4.64 22.78
N LEU A 148 -14.98 4.01 23.94
CA LEU A 148 -16.20 4.14 24.74
C LEU A 148 -16.38 5.55 25.32
N LEU A 149 -15.30 6.19 25.79
CA LEU A 149 -15.34 7.59 26.22
C LEU A 149 -15.62 8.54 25.05
N GLN A 150 -15.05 8.27 23.87
CA GLN A 150 -15.32 9.10 22.69
C GLN A 150 -16.74 8.91 22.15
N SER A 151 -17.31 7.71 22.21
CA SER A 151 -18.70 7.46 21.80
C SER A 151 -19.68 8.10 22.78
N SER A 152 -19.50 7.93 24.09
CA SER A 152 -20.32 8.59 25.11
C SER A 152 -20.25 10.11 25.03
N ALA A 153 -19.05 10.69 24.85
CA ALA A 153 -18.90 12.14 24.67
C ALA A 153 -19.60 12.66 23.40
N LYS A 154 -19.65 11.88 22.32
CA LYS A 154 -20.40 12.25 21.10
C LYS A 154 -21.90 12.20 21.32
N ILE A 155 -22.39 11.21 22.06
CA ILE A 155 -23.81 11.07 22.41
C ILE A 155 -24.25 12.29 23.23
N MET A 156 -23.51 12.64 24.28
CA MET A 156 -23.80 13.81 25.14
C MET A 156 -23.79 15.13 24.36
N LYS A 157 -22.86 15.31 23.41
CA LYS A 157 -22.84 16.51 22.56
C LYS A 157 -24.06 16.60 21.65
N ASN A 158 -24.47 15.49 21.04
CA ASN A 158 -25.66 15.46 20.18
C ASN A 158 -26.94 15.70 20.99
N GLU A 159 -27.02 15.19 22.21
CA GLU A 159 -28.13 15.43 23.12
C GLU A 159 -28.21 16.91 23.53
N ASN A 160 -27.09 17.52 23.92
CA ASN A 160 -27.03 18.96 24.23
C ASN A 160 -27.41 19.85 23.03
N ILE A 161 -27.01 19.46 21.80
CA ILE A 161 -27.41 20.18 20.59
C ILE A 161 -28.93 20.06 20.34
N LYS A 162 -29.53 18.90 20.61
CA LYS A 162 -31.00 18.72 20.52
C LYS A 162 -31.71 19.56 21.57
N GLN A 163 -31.25 19.54 22.82
CA GLN A 163 -31.83 20.32 23.90
C GLN A 163 -31.70 21.83 23.66
N ASN A 164 -30.57 22.30 23.14
CA ASN A 164 -30.42 23.72 22.77
C ASN A 164 -31.29 24.12 21.57
N LYS A 165 -31.51 23.22 20.60
CA LYS A 165 -32.45 23.47 19.50
C LYS A 165 -33.91 23.54 19.96
N LEU A 166 -34.28 22.76 20.97
CA LEU A 166 -35.61 22.80 21.59
C LEU A 166 -35.80 24.06 22.46
N LYS A 167 -34.75 24.53 23.12
CA LYS A 167 -34.79 25.76 23.95
C LYS A 167 -34.78 27.06 23.14
N ASN A 168 -34.16 27.07 21.95
CA ASN A 168 -34.06 28.27 21.10
C ASN A 168 -35.08 28.30 19.93
N GLY A 169 -36.11 27.46 19.95
CA GLY A 169 -37.08 27.31 18.86
C GLY A 169 -38.53 27.68 19.22
N GLY A 170 -38.80 28.98 19.39
CA GLY A 170 -40.02 29.66 18.92
C GLY A 170 -41.35 29.49 19.67
N ILE A 171 -41.65 30.41 20.60
CA ILE A 171 -43.01 30.95 20.78
C ILE A 171 -42.92 32.43 20.43
N LYS A 172 -43.49 32.84 19.29
CA LYS A 172 -44.14 34.13 19.08
C LYS A 172 -45.14 33.97 17.94
N ALA A 173 -46.41 33.90 18.32
CA ALA A 173 -47.48 34.38 17.47
C ALA A 173 -47.39 35.92 17.40
N GLU A 174 -48.17 36.50 16.49
CA GLU A 174 -48.66 37.89 16.47
C GLU A 174 -48.00 38.86 15.47
N SER A 175 -48.82 39.17 14.45
CA SER A 175 -49.04 40.43 13.70
C SER A 175 -47.98 41.07 12.82
N ASN A 176 -48.35 41.16 11.52
CA ASN A 176 -48.21 42.24 10.52
C ASN A 176 -47.05 43.24 10.64
N ASP A 177 -46.29 43.41 9.55
CA ASP A 177 -46.34 44.58 8.64
C ASP A 177 -45.00 44.80 7.93
N ASP A 178 -45.11 45.10 6.64
CA ASP A 178 -44.17 45.74 5.70
C ASP A 178 -42.65 45.45 5.68
N GLY A 179 -42.19 45.07 4.48
CA GLY A 179 -41.05 45.73 3.84
C GLY A 179 -39.65 45.13 4.01
N GLU A 180 -39.06 44.80 2.85
CA GLU A 180 -37.63 44.82 2.53
C GLU A 180 -36.80 43.53 2.65
N ALA A 181 -36.00 43.34 1.60
CA ALA A 181 -35.34 42.12 1.20
C ALA A 181 -34.11 41.77 2.05
N THR A 182 -34.05 40.53 2.54
CA THR A 182 -32.78 39.81 2.75
C THR A 182 -32.95 38.33 2.43
N ASP A 183 -32.07 37.79 1.59
CA ASP A 183 -32.05 36.39 1.16
C ASP A 183 -31.92 35.44 2.36
N SER A 184 -33.04 34.86 2.78
CA SER A 184 -33.07 33.83 3.82
C SER A 184 -32.95 32.44 3.18
N LYS A 185 -31.81 31.81 3.46
CA LYS A 185 -31.46 30.40 3.21
C LYS A 185 -32.33 29.42 4.03
N ALA A 186 -33.64 29.60 4.02
CA ALA A 186 -34.60 28.87 4.85
C ALA A 186 -35.87 28.48 4.09
N THR A 187 -35.73 27.91 2.89
CA THR A 187 -36.72 26.98 2.33
C THR A 187 -36.00 26.01 1.39
N ILE A 188 -35.38 24.96 1.94
CA ILE A 188 -34.99 23.80 1.13
C ILE A 188 -36.05 22.75 1.40
N GLN A 189 -37.04 22.66 0.50
CA GLN A 189 -37.87 21.47 0.46
C GLN A 189 -36.99 20.25 0.12
N PRO A 190 -37.22 19.07 0.70
CA PRO A 190 -36.49 17.88 0.32
C PRO A 190 -36.76 17.58 -1.15
N VAL A 191 -35.76 17.81 -2.00
CA VAL A 191 -35.86 17.49 -3.43
C VAL A 191 -36.11 15.98 -3.56
N PRO A 192 -37.18 15.53 -4.23
CA PRO A 192 -37.41 14.12 -4.46
C PRO A 192 -36.22 13.55 -5.25
N LEU A 193 -35.52 12.58 -4.67
CA LEU A 193 -34.36 11.96 -5.28
C LEU A 193 -34.82 11.16 -6.50
N LYS A 194 -34.54 11.67 -7.70
CA LYS A 194 -34.77 10.94 -8.95
C LYS A 194 -33.85 9.71 -8.98
N PRO A 195 -34.32 8.54 -9.44
CA PRO A 195 -33.45 7.37 -9.60
C PRO A 195 -32.32 7.69 -10.58
N VAL A 196 -31.08 7.51 -10.12
CA VAL A 196 -29.88 7.72 -10.95
C VAL A 196 -29.67 6.50 -11.82
N PHE A 197 -29.65 6.73 -13.13
CA PHE A 197 -29.46 5.72 -14.15
C PHE A 197 -28.01 5.77 -14.65
N ASN A 198 -27.39 4.60 -14.82
CA ASN A 198 -26.08 4.48 -15.48
C ASN A 198 -26.19 4.79 -16.98
N GLU A 199 -25.04 4.82 -17.69
CA GLU A 199 -24.97 4.92 -19.16
C GLU A 199 -25.81 3.84 -19.87
N GLU A 200 -25.97 2.67 -19.25
CA GLU A 200 -26.84 1.57 -19.71
C GLU A 200 -28.30 1.67 -19.22
N SER A 201 -28.74 2.84 -18.75
CA SER A 201 -30.10 3.11 -18.25
C SER A 201 -30.62 2.07 -17.23
N LYS A 202 -29.73 1.55 -16.38
CA LYS A 202 -30.06 0.73 -15.19
C LYS A 202 -30.00 1.56 -13.90
N ILE A 203 -30.99 1.37 -13.02
CA ILE A 203 -31.05 2.02 -11.69
C ILE A 203 -29.91 1.46 -10.83
N VAL A 204 -28.98 2.33 -10.39
CA VAL A 204 -27.88 1.91 -9.53
C VAL A 204 -27.99 2.51 -8.15
N TYR A 205 -28.20 1.64 -7.15
CA TYR A 205 -28.32 1.97 -5.73
C TYR A 205 -26.99 2.32 -5.05
N SER A 206 -25.98 2.74 -5.81
CA SER A 206 -24.72 3.20 -5.23
C SER A 206 -24.87 4.65 -4.79
N LYS A 207 -24.47 4.97 -3.55
CA LYS A 207 -24.54 6.33 -2.99
C LYS A 207 -23.55 7.32 -3.63
N ILE A 208 -22.95 6.94 -4.76
CA ILE A 208 -21.96 7.70 -5.50
C ILE A 208 -22.61 8.03 -6.85
N ASP A 209 -22.88 9.32 -7.02
CA ASP A 209 -23.46 9.85 -8.24
C ASP A 209 -22.34 10.07 -9.26
N PHE A 210 -22.25 9.18 -10.25
CA PHE A 210 -21.27 9.29 -11.34
C PHE A 210 -21.77 10.23 -12.46
N ALA A 211 -23.05 10.60 -12.47
CA ALA A 211 -23.71 11.32 -13.55
C ALA A 211 -23.94 12.81 -13.25
N ALA A 212 -23.81 13.27 -12.00
CA ALA A 212 -24.29 14.60 -11.60
C ALA A 212 -23.51 15.84 -12.05
N ASN A 213 -22.35 15.76 -12.72
CA ASN A 213 -21.61 16.99 -13.07
C ASN A 213 -20.95 17.02 -14.46
N PRO A 214 -21.71 16.93 -15.57
CA PRO A 214 -21.25 17.30 -16.93
C PRO A 214 -21.08 18.82 -17.09
N GLY A 215 -20.36 19.46 -16.16
CA GLY A 215 -20.23 20.91 -16.06
C GLY A 215 -19.48 21.42 -14.82
N ALA A 216 -19.07 20.54 -13.91
CA ALA A 216 -18.11 20.94 -12.88
C ALA A 216 -16.79 21.25 -13.59
N LYS A 217 -16.47 22.54 -13.72
CA LYS A 217 -15.17 23.03 -14.18
C LYS A 217 -14.10 22.14 -13.56
N SER A 218 -13.41 21.34 -14.37
CA SER A 218 -12.36 20.47 -13.87
C SER A 218 -11.40 21.37 -13.10
N LYS A 219 -11.28 21.12 -11.79
CA LYS A 219 -10.36 21.92 -10.98
C LYS A 219 -8.99 21.67 -11.60
N LYS A 220 -8.44 22.67 -12.28
CA LYS A 220 -7.13 22.58 -12.95
C LYS A 220 -6.20 21.87 -11.98
N SER A 221 -5.80 20.64 -12.36
CA SER A 221 -4.98 19.81 -11.50
C SER A 221 -3.75 20.63 -11.14
N HIS A 222 -3.50 20.79 -9.84
CA HIS A 222 -2.38 21.58 -9.39
C HIS A 222 -1.10 20.94 -9.94
N GLN A 223 -0.29 21.73 -10.65
CA GLN A 223 0.98 21.27 -11.21
C GLN A 223 1.84 20.56 -10.15
N ASN A 224 2.58 19.55 -10.59
CA ASN A 224 3.41 18.77 -9.69
C ASN A 224 4.49 19.68 -9.06
N PRO A 225 4.70 19.62 -7.74
CA PRO A 225 5.66 20.52 -7.08
C PRO A 225 7.10 20.31 -7.55
N LYS A 226 7.42 19.13 -8.11
CA LYS A 226 8.71 18.86 -8.76
C LYS A 226 8.87 19.64 -10.07
N GLU A 227 7.84 19.65 -10.91
CA GLU A 227 7.85 20.37 -12.19
C GLU A 227 7.93 21.88 -11.97
N ILE A 228 7.20 22.41 -10.99
CA ILE A 228 7.27 23.83 -10.61
C ILE A 228 8.69 24.17 -10.16
N LEU A 229 9.31 23.33 -9.33
CA LEU A 229 10.69 23.54 -8.90
C LEU A 229 11.69 23.47 -10.07
N LYS A 230 11.47 22.59 -11.05
CA LYS A 230 12.27 22.51 -12.27
C LYS A 230 12.16 23.81 -13.06
N LYS A 231 10.94 24.27 -13.37
CA LYS A 231 10.70 25.54 -14.07
C LYS A 231 11.37 26.73 -13.37
N LEU A 232 11.30 26.81 -12.04
CA LEU A 232 11.99 27.86 -11.28
C LEU A 232 13.52 27.80 -11.39
N LYS A 233 14.08 26.60 -11.47
CA LYS A 233 15.53 26.43 -11.71
C LYS A 233 15.90 26.85 -13.12
N ASP A 234 15.16 26.35 -14.12
CA ASP A 234 15.41 26.64 -15.53
C ASP A 234 15.31 28.15 -15.80
N THR A 235 14.28 28.82 -15.28
CA THR A 235 14.16 30.30 -15.39
C THR A 235 15.30 31.05 -14.72
N ARG A 236 15.78 30.57 -13.56
CA ARG A 236 16.93 31.18 -12.87
C ARG A 236 18.23 30.94 -13.65
N GLN A 237 18.41 29.77 -14.23
CA GLN A 237 19.56 29.45 -15.10
C GLN A 237 19.56 30.36 -16.31
N GLN A 238 18.44 30.48 -17.03
CA GLN A 238 18.33 31.38 -18.18
C GLN A 238 18.67 32.83 -17.83
N ILE A 239 18.20 33.34 -16.69
CA ILE A 239 18.55 34.69 -16.21
C ILE A 239 20.05 34.80 -15.91
N ASN A 240 20.65 33.79 -15.29
CA ASN A 240 22.07 33.79 -14.96
C ASN A 240 22.94 33.70 -16.22
N GLU A 241 22.58 32.84 -17.17
CA GLU A 241 23.26 32.70 -18.47
C GLU A 241 23.28 34.03 -19.24
N LEU A 242 22.15 34.75 -19.28
CA LEU A 242 22.09 36.08 -19.90
C LEU A 242 22.97 37.12 -19.17
N LYS A 243 23.10 37.01 -17.84
CA LYS A 243 24.00 37.87 -17.06
C LYS A 243 25.47 37.55 -17.32
N GLU A 244 25.81 36.27 -17.40
CA GLU A 244 27.17 35.78 -17.68
C GLU A 244 27.62 36.15 -19.11
N GLN A 245 26.69 36.16 -20.07
CA GLN A 245 26.92 36.62 -21.45
C GLN A 245 27.06 38.16 -21.57
N GLY A 246 27.02 38.90 -20.45
CA GLY A 246 27.14 40.36 -20.43
C GLY A 246 25.88 41.12 -20.88
N GLN A 247 24.78 40.43 -21.15
CA GLN A 247 23.50 41.04 -21.55
C GLN A 247 22.64 41.36 -20.31
N GLY A 248 23.19 42.17 -19.41
CA GLY A 248 22.56 42.53 -18.13
C GLY A 248 21.19 43.19 -18.28
N ASP A 249 21.03 44.07 -19.26
CA ASP A 249 19.78 44.81 -19.50
C ASP A 249 18.65 43.87 -19.89
N LYS A 250 18.89 42.94 -20.83
CA LYS A 250 17.91 41.93 -21.23
C LYS A 250 17.54 41.00 -20.08
N ALA A 251 18.50 40.65 -19.21
CA ALA A 251 18.22 39.86 -18.02
C ALA A 251 17.31 40.62 -17.03
N ALA A 252 17.51 41.93 -16.87
CA ALA A 252 16.65 42.78 -16.03
C ALA A 252 15.24 42.92 -16.61
N GLU A 253 15.12 43.14 -17.92
CA GLU A 253 13.83 43.15 -18.63
C GLU A 253 13.09 41.82 -18.47
N LEU A 254 13.78 40.69 -18.63
CA LEU A 254 13.18 39.37 -18.46
C LEU A 254 12.71 39.13 -17.02
N GLN A 255 13.49 39.56 -16.02
CA GLN A 255 13.07 39.52 -14.61
C GLN A 255 11.81 40.38 -14.37
N ASN A 256 11.77 41.60 -14.91
CA ASN A 256 10.63 42.49 -14.79
C ASN A 256 9.39 41.91 -15.47
N ASN A 257 9.52 41.39 -16.69
CA ASN A 257 8.44 40.74 -17.42
C ASN A 257 7.87 39.54 -16.64
N ILE A 258 8.72 38.72 -16.03
CA ILE A 258 8.29 37.61 -15.17
C ILE A 258 7.56 38.14 -13.92
N ALA A 259 8.07 39.20 -13.29
CA ALA A 259 7.44 39.80 -12.11
C ALA A 259 6.04 40.35 -12.43
N TRP A 260 5.89 41.06 -13.55
CA TRP A 260 4.61 41.59 -14.03
C TRP A 260 3.61 40.48 -14.38
N LYS A 261 4.04 39.43 -15.09
CA LYS A 261 3.20 38.26 -15.37
C LYS A 261 2.69 37.62 -14.07
N LYS A 262 3.55 37.47 -13.05
CA LYS A 262 3.16 36.95 -11.74
C LYS A 262 2.17 37.86 -11.00
N ALA A 263 2.32 39.18 -11.12
CA ALA A 263 1.38 40.13 -10.55
C ALA A 263 0.00 40.01 -11.22
N PHE A 264 -0.03 39.94 -12.55
CA PHE A 264 -1.26 39.76 -13.32
C PHE A 264 -1.98 38.43 -12.98
N ASP A 265 -1.24 37.32 -12.91
CA ASP A 265 -1.80 36.02 -12.52
C ASP A 265 -2.44 36.07 -11.11
N LYS A 266 -1.82 36.80 -10.17
CA LYS A 266 -2.39 36.98 -8.83
C LYS A 266 -3.68 37.81 -8.86
N ILE A 267 -3.73 38.87 -9.68
CA ILE A 267 -4.92 39.71 -9.86
C ILE A 267 -6.07 38.91 -10.50
N GLU A 268 -5.77 38.06 -11.49
CA GLU A 268 -6.72 37.12 -12.11
C GLU A 268 -7.24 36.06 -11.11
N GLY A 269 -6.66 35.98 -9.91
CA GLY A 269 -7.02 35.02 -8.87
C GLY A 269 -6.35 33.64 -9.04
N LYS A 270 -5.36 33.51 -9.93
CA LYS A 270 -4.56 32.28 -10.03
C LYS A 270 -3.62 32.17 -8.84
N LYS A 271 -3.58 30.99 -8.23
CA LYS A 271 -2.69 30.70 -7.09
C LYS A 271 -1.27 30.43 -7.58
N VAL A 272 -0.43 31.46 -7.60
CA VAL A 272 1.02 31.37 -7.89
C VAL A 272 1.74 30.68 -6.73
N LYS A 273 2.44 29.57 -6.98
CA LYS A 273 3.08 28.71 -5.96
C LYS A 273 4.58 28.55 -6.19
N ASP A 274 5.32 29.65 -6.09
CA ASP A 274 6.73 29.70 -6.52
C ASP A 274 7.76 29.54 -5.37
N ASP A 275 7.29 29.38 -4.13
CA ASP A 275 8.19 29.30 -2.97
C ASP A 275 8.99 28.00 -2.95
N THR A 276 10.29 28.10 -3.25
CA THR A 276 11.21 26.94 -3.32
C THR A 276 11.20 26.10 -2.04
N LYS A 277 11.23 26.75 -0.86
CA LYS A 277 11.20 26.08 0.45
C LYS A 277 9.90 25.31 0.67
N LEU A 278 8.75 25.88 0.27
CA LEU A 278 7.44 25.21 0.41
C LEU A 278 7.28 24.07 -0.59
N LEU A 279 7.74 24.26 -1.83
CA LEU A 279 7.73 23.21 -2.86
C LEU A 279 8.58 22.00 -2.42
N GLN A 280 9.78 22.23 -1.87
CA GLN A 280 10.60 21.16 -1.30
C GLN A 280 9.91 20.44 -0.13
N LYS A 281 9.27 21.18 0.79
CA LYS A 281 8.48 20.59 1.88
C LYS A 281 7.32 19.74 1.35
N ALA A 282 6.62 20.23 0.32
CA ALA A 282 5.52 19.48 -0.32
C ALA A 282 6.03 18.18 -0.96
N ILE A 283 7.19 18.20 -1.62
CA ILE A 283 7.84 17.00 -2.17
C ILE A 283 8.19 16.03 -1.04
N LYS A 284 8.81 16.51 0.05
CA LYS A 284 9.14 15.67 1.22
C LYS A 284 7.90 15.03 1.84
N LYS A 285 6.80 15.79 1.97
CA LYS A 285 5.52 15.29 2.48
C LYS A 285 4.94 14.19 1.58
N LYS A 286 4.90 14.41 0.25
CA LYS A 286 4.46 13.38 -0.70
C LYS A 286 5.33 12.11 -0.63
N LYS A 287 6.66 12.26 -0.53
CA LYS A 287 7.58 11.11 -0.35
C LYS A 287 7.29 10.34 0.95
N LEU A 288 7.06 11.06 2.05
CA LEU A 288 6.71 10.46 3.34
C LEU A 288 5.38 9.69 3.26
N GLU A 289 4.35 10.29 2.67
CA GLU A 289 3.04 9.65 2.47
C GLU A 289 3.19 8.34 1.69
N LYS A 290 3.91 8.36 0.56
CA LYS A 290 4.18 7.17 -0.25
C LYS A 290 4.96 6.11 0.52
N ARG A 291 5.97 6.49 1.31
CA ARG A 291 6.70 5.56 2.19
C ARG A 291 5.78 4.91 3.22
N THR A 292 4.93 5.68 3.89
CA THR A 292 3.99 5.14 4.88
C THR A 292 2.93 4.24 4.24
N ALA A 293 2.49 4.57 3.02
CA ALA A 293 1.60 3.73 2.25
C ALA A 293 2.29 2.41 1.89
N LYS A 294 3.51 2.43 1.35
CA LYS A 294 4.29 1.22 1.02
C LYS A 294 4.43 0.33 2.25
N LYS A 295 4.83 0.88 3.41
CA LYS A 295 4.93 0.13 4.68
C LYS A 295 3.61 -0.52 5.10
N LYS A 296 2.50 0.21 5.05
CA LYS A 296 1.17 -0.34 5.38
C LYS A 296 0.76 -1.46 4.44
N TRP A 297 1.11 -1.35 3.16
CA TRP A 297 0.83 -2.39 2.17
C TRP A 297 1.70 -3.64 2.39
N THR A 298 2.98 -3.49 2.70
CA THR A 298 3.86 -4.62 3.03
C THR A 298 3.40 -5.31 4.31
N GLU A 299 3.04 -4.55 5.36
CA GLU A 299 2.49 -5.10 6.61
C GLU A 299 1.19 -5.88 6.37
N ARG A 300 0.33 -5.40 5.46
CA ARG A 300 -0.90 -6.12 5.09
C ARG A 300 -0.60 -7.43 4.37
N LYS A 301 0.33 -7.44 3.41
CA LYS A 301 0.75 -8.65 2.71
C LYS A 301 1.30 -9.68 3.70
N GLN A 302 2.28 -9.28 4.53
CA GLN A 302 2.85 -10.12 5.58
C GLN A 302 1.79 -10.68 6.54
N LYS A 303 0.80 -9.86 6.93
CA LYS A 303 -0.30 -10.33 7.77
C LYS A 303 -1.14 -11.40 7.07
N VAL A 304 -1.46 -11.21 5.80
CA VAL A 304 -2.22 -12.20 5.02
C VAL A 304 -1.44 -13.51 4.92
N ASP A 305 -0.15 -13.44 4.60
CA ASP A 305 0.72 -14.62 4.47
C ASP A 305 0.84 -15.35 5.81
N HIS A 306 1.02 -14.61 6.91
CA HIS A 306 1.02 -15.17 8.26
C HIS A 306 -0.31 -15.84 8.60
N ASP A 307 -1.45 -15.23 8.28
CA ASP A 307 -2.77 -15.79 8.55
C ASP A 307 -3.07 -17.04 7.71
N ILE A 308 -2.52 -17.12 6.50
CA ILE A 308 -2.56 -18.33 5.65
C ILE A 308 -1.67 -19.43 6.27
N ALA A 309 -0.41 -19.11 6.56
CA ALA A 309 0.54 -20.06 7.15
C ALA A 309 0.03 -20.62 8.49
N LYS A 310 -0.53 -19.77 9.35
CA LYS A 310 -1.15 -20.17 10.62
C LYS A 310 -2.31 -21.14 10.42
N ARG A 311 -3.16 -20.91 9.41
CA ARG A 311 -4.27 -21.82 9.08
C ARG A 311 -3.75 -23.16 8.56
N GLN A 312 -2.74 -23.16 7.70
CA GLN A 312 -2.13 -24.39 7.20
C GLN A 312 -1.44 -25.20 8.30
N LYS A 313 -0.67 -24.54 9.17
CA LYS A 313 -0.04 -25.17 10.33
C LYS A 313 -1.07 -25.84 11.25
N LYS A 314 -2.15 -25.13 11.57
CA LYS A 314 -3.25 -25.70 12.37
C LYS A 314 -3.91 -26.92 11.69
N ARG A 315 -4.01 -26.91 10.36
CA ARG A 315 -4.53 -28.05 9.59
C ARG A 315 -3.59 -29.25 9.68
N GLN A 316 -2.28 -29.04 9.48
CA GLN A 316 -1.26 -30.09 9.63
C GLN A 316 -1.27 -30.68 11.03
N GLU A 317 -1.23 -29.85 12.08
CA GLU A 317 -1.30 -30.29 13.48
C GLU A 317 -2.54 -31.15 13.76
N ASN A 318 -3.71 -30.77 13.21
CA ASN A 318 -4.93 -31.55 13.36
C ASN A 318 -4.89 -32.89 12.59
N LEU A 319 -4.28 -32.92 11.40
CA LEU A 319 -4.10 -34.15 10.63
C LEU A 319 -3.12 -35.10 11.32
N ASP A 320 -2.02 -34.58 11.84
CA ASP A 320 -1.03 -35.33 12.60
C ASP A 320 -1.62 -35.89 13.88
N LYS A 321 -2.41 -35.09 14.60
CA LYS A 321 -3.16 -35.55 15.76
C LYS A 321 -4.10 -36.69 15.40
N ARG A 322 -4.89 -36.56 14.33
CA ARG A 322 -5.78 -37.64 13.85
C ARG A 322 -5.00 -38.89 13.44
N SER A 323 -3.84 -38.74 12.82
CA SER A 323 -2.96 -39.85 12.43
C SER A 323 -2.41 -40.58 13.65
N LYS A 324 -1.87 -39.84 14.63
CA LYS A 324 -1.39 -40.37 15.92
C LYS A 324 -2.52 -41.04 16.70
N ASP A 325 -3.69 -40.43 16.79
CA ASP A 325 -4.86 -41.00 17.48
C ASP A 325 -5.33 -42.31 16.83
N LYS A 326 -5.30 -42.40 15.50
CA LYS A 326 -5.59 -43.66 14.78
C LYS A 326 -4.57 -44.74 15.11
N LYS A 327 -3.27 -44.42 15.12
CA LYS A 327 -2.20 -45.36 15.51
C LYS A 327 -2.39 -45.82 16.97
N ASN A 328 -2.58 -44.88 17.89
CA ASN A 328 -2.82 -45.16 19.30
C ASN A 328 -4.08 -46.01 19.54
N LYS A 329 -5.18 -45.75 18.81
CA LYS A 329 -6.40 -46.56 18.89
C LYS A 329 -6.17 -48.00 18.40
N LYS A 330 -5.36 -48.19 17.35
CA LYS A 330 -4.95 -49.53 16.87
C LYS A 330 -4.11 -50.25 17.93
N LEU A 331 -3.11 -49.58 18.49
CA LEU A 331 -2.26 -50.13 19.57
C LEU A 331 -3.10 -50.53 20.79
N LYS A 332 -3.98 -49.64 21.29
CA LYS A 332 -4.89 -49.95 22.40
C LYS A 332 -5.81 -51.13 22.11
N LYS A 333 -6.30 -51.28 20.88
CA LYS A 333 -7.13 -52.44 20.48
C LYS A 333 -6.32 -53.74 20.41
N ALA A 334 -5.07 -53.69 19.99
CA ALA A 334 -4.19 -54.87 19.93
C ALA A 334 -3.82 -55.36 21.35
N SER A 335 -3.45 -54.44 22.24
CA SER A 335 -3.17 -54.71 23.65
C SER A 335 -4.38 -55.33 24.36
N LYS A 336 -5.59 -54.77 24.18
CA LYS A 336 -6.83 -55.36 24.75
C LYS A 336 -7.14 -56.77 24.25
N LYS A 337 -6.61 -57.17 23.09
CA LYS A 337 -6.77 -58.52 22.52
C LYS A 337 -5.61 -59.45 22.87
N GLY A 338 -4.69 -59.04 23.75
CA GLY A 338 -3.54 -59.85 24.18
C GLY A 338 -2.47 -60.05 23.09
N ARG A 339 -2.49 -59.28 22.00
CA ARG A 339 -1.46 -59.37 20.96
C ARG A 339 -0.22 -58.58 21.41
N ILE A 340 0.94 -59.25 21.41
CA ILE A 340 2.24 -58.64 21.71
C ILE A 340 2.50 -57.53 20.68
N ILE A 341 2.75 -56.33 21.17
CA ILE A 341 3.03 -55.15 20.35
C ILE A 341 4.55 -55.04 20.24
N PRO A 342 5.17 -55.28 19.08
CA PRO A 342 6.60 -55.12 18.93
C PRO A 342 6.97 -53.63 19.00
N GLY A 343 7.90 -53.28 19.88
CA GLY A 343 8.43 -51.91 20.04
C GLY A 343 7.65 -51.01 21.02
N TYR A 344 6.87 -51.59 21.93
CA TYR A 344 6.36 -50.92 23.13
C TYR A 344 6.64 -51.73 24.38
#